data_AF-A0A323V1U6-F1
#
_entry.id   AF-A0A323V1U6-F1
#
_cell.length_a   1.000
_cell.length_b   1.000
_cell.length_c   1.000
_cell.angle_alpha   90.00
_cell.angle_beta   90.00
_cell.angle_gamma   90.00
#
_symmetry.space_group_name_H-M   'P 1'
#
loop_
_entity.id
_entity.type
_entity.pdbx_description
1 polymer ?
#
loop_
_entity_poly.entity_id
_entity_poly.type
_entity_poly.pdbx_seq_one_letter_code
_entity_poly.pdbx_strand_id
1 'polypeptide(L)'
;RVAGPGHLLGGTAREPVLARRLVAEGADYLGVGPAYPTRTKTGLPDALGPAGIRAVAEAVDVPVIAIGGVTAARVAELLAAGA
;
A
#
# COMPACT_ATOMS: atom_id res chain seq x y z
N ARG A 1 2.79 -15.16 15.95
CA ARG A 1 2.31 -13.76 16.05
C ARG A 1 2.12 -13.42 17.53
N VAL A 2 2.62 -12.27 18.01
CA VAL A 2 2.53 -11.89 19.44
C VAL A 2 1.14 -11.33 19.81
N ALA A 3 0.48 -10.63 18.90
CA ALA A 3 -0.82 -9.99 19.13
C ALA A 3 -2.00 -10.96 19.40
N GLY A 4 -1.81 -12.27 19.22
CA GLY A 4 -2.89 -13.25 19.35
C GLY A 4 -3.85 -13.30 18.15
N PRO A 5 -4.85 -14.19 18.19
CA PRO A 5 -5.82 -14.36 17.11
C PRO A 5 -6.77 -13.16 17.00
N GLY A 6 -7.36 -12.95 15.82
CA GLY A 6 -8.38 -11.93 15.55
C GLY A 6 -7.86 -10.49 15.33
N HIS A 7 -6.56 -10.25 15.47
CA HIS A 7 -5.95 -8.95 15.17
C HIS A 7 -5.52 -8.87 13.71
N LEU A 8 -5.81 -7.73 13.07
CA LEU A 8 -5.30 -7.40 11.73
C LEU A 8 -3.87 -6.87 11.82
N LEU A 9 -3.00 -7.37 10.96
CA LEU A 9 -1.62 -6.92 10.80
C LEU A 9 -1.46 -6.23 9.44
N GLY A 10 -1.16 -4.94 9.47
CA GLY A 10 -0.82 -4.17 8.27
C GLY A 10 0.67 -4.23 7.96
N GLY A 11 1.01 -4.51 6.70
CA GLY A 11 2.36 -4.34 6.16
C GLY A 11 2.51 -3.01 5.43
N THR A 12 3.73 -2.47 5.32
CA THR A 12 4.03 -1.38 4.38
C THR A 12 4.90 -1.90 3.26
N ALA A 13 4.44 -1.79 2.02
CA ALA A 13 5.19 -2.21 0.83
C ALA A 13 5.18 -1.10 -0.22
N ARG A 14 6.24 -0.99 -1.01
CA ARG A 14 6.31 -0.08 -2.15
C ARG A 14 6.60 -0.80 -3.47
N GLU A 15 6.89 -2.11 -3.40
CA GLU A 15 7.34 -2.92 -4.53
C GLU A 15 6.74 -4.35 -4.43
N PRO A 16 6.46 -4.99 -5.57
CA PRO A 16 5.80 -6.30 -5.63
C PRO A 16 6.46 -7.41 -4.80
N VAL A 17 7.79 -7.45 -4.78
CA VAL A 17 8.55 -8.50 -4.10
C VAL A 17 8.37 -8.41 -2.58
N LEU A 18 8.43 -7.21 -2.02
CA LEU A 18 8.21 -6.99 -0.60
C LEU A 18 6.75 -7.24 -0.22
N ALA A 19 5.81 -6.85 -1.08
CA ALA A 19 4.38 -7.10 -0.88
C ALA A 19 4.09 -8.60 -0.71
N ARG A 20 4.55 -9.45 -1.64
CA ARG A 20 4.42 -10.91 -1.55
C ARG A 20 5.04 -11.48 -0.29
N ARG A 21 6.23 -10.99 0.06
CA ARG A 21 6.93 -11.43 1.27
C ARG A 21 6.12 -11.11 2.53
N LEU A 22 5.63 -9.88 2.67
CA LEU A 22 4.84 -9.47 3.83
C LEU A 22 3.53 -10.27 3.95
N VAL A 23 2.86 -10.54 2.83
CA VAL A 23 1.67 -11.40 2.81
C VAL A 23 2.00 -12.82 3.24
N ALA A 24 3.10 -13.40 2.73
CA ALA A 24 3.57 -14.72 3.16
C ALA A 24 3.96 -14.77 4.66
N GLU A 25 4.44 -13.66 5.22
CA GLU A 25 4.73 -13.48 6.65
C GLU A 25 3.46 -13.22 7.49
N GLY A 26 2.30 -13.04 6.85
CA GLY A 26 1.00 -12.86 7.49
C GLY A 26 0.52 -11.40 7.59
N ALA A 27 0.86 -10.54 6.65
CA ALA A 27 0.15 -9.27 6.52
C ALA A 27 -1.29 -9.54 6.04
N ASP A 28 -2.27 -8.99 6.75
CA ASP A 28 -3.70 -9.10 6.41
C ASP A 28 -4.13 -7.99 5.44
N TYR A 29 -3.35 -6.91 5.35
CA TYR A 29 -3.47 -5.85 4.33
C TYR A 29 -2.14 -5.12 4.16
N LEU A 30 -2.00 -4.34 3.08
CA LEU A 30 -0.82 -3.52 2.82
C LEU A 30 -1.17 -2.04 2.72
N GLY A 31 -0.39 -1.18 3.38
CA GLY A 31 -0.32 0.25 3.07
C GLY A 31 0.76 0.51 2.02
N VAL A 32 0.41 1.18 0.93
CA VAL A 32 1.32 1.38 -0.22
C VAL A 32 1.44 2.86 -0.55
N GLY A 33 2.66 3.39 -0.47
CA GLY A 33 2.87 4.81 -0.71
C GLY A 33 4.30 5.34 -0.53
N PRO A 34 4.52 6.66 -0.64
CA PRO A 34 3.48 7.66 -0.93
C PRO A 34 2.87 7.47 -2.33
N ALA A 35 1.55 7.48 -2.44
CA ALA A 35 0.86 7.45 -3.73
C ALA A 35 1.12 8.75 -4.51
N TYR A 36 1.13 9.89 -3.82
CA TYR A 36 1.45 11.22 -4.34
C TYR A 36 2.33 11.99 -3.33
N PRO A 37 2.99 13.10 -3.75
CA PRO A 37 3.71 13.97 -2.84
C PRO A 37 2.82 14.46 -1.69
N THR A 38 3.37 14.47 -0.48
CA THR A 38 2.70 14.92 0.74
C THR A 38 3.63 15.77 1.60
N ARG A 39 3.06 16.67 2.40
CA ARG A 39 3.78 17.48 3.39
C ARG A 39 3.64 16.96 4.83
N THR A 40 2.76 15.98 5.06
CA THR A 40 2.48 15.48 6.42
C THR A 40 3.66 14.70 7.01
N LYS A 41 4.40 13.95 6.18
CA LYS A 41 5.56 13.16 6.57
C LYS A 41 6.73 13.51 5.66
N THR A 42 7.84 13.93 6.26
CA THR A 42 9.06 14.34 5.56
C THR A 42 10.01 13.15 5.37
N GLY A 43 11.03 13.32 4.51
CA GLY A 43 12.03 12.27 4.24
C GLY A 43 11.46 11.04 3.52
N LEU A 44 10.32 11.20 2.84
CA LEU A 44 9.73 10.14 2.05
C LEU A 44 10.45 10.00 0.69
N PRO A 45 10.54 8.78 0.17
CA PRO A 45 10.97 8.54 -1.21
C PRO A 45 9.93 9.10 -2.20
N ASP A 46 10.28 9.08 -3.48
CA ASP A 46 9.40 9.57 -4.55
C ASP A 46 8.03 8.89 -4.56
N ALA A 47 7.04 9.64 -5.02
CA ALA A 47 5.68 9.15 -5.16
C ALA A 47 5.61 8.02 -6.20
N LEU A 48 4.90 6.95 -5.85
CA LEU A 48 4.71 5.78 -6.70
C LEU A 48 3.78 6.07 -7.89
N GLY A 49 2.81 6.96 -7.69
CA GLY A 49 1.70 7.18 -8.62
C GLY A 49 0.82 5.93 -8.81
N PRO A 50 -0.26 6.03 -9.60
CA PRO A 50 -1.17 4.90 -9.85
C PRO A 50 -0.48 3.67 -10.42
N ALA A 51 0.57 3.84 -11.24
CA ALA A 51 1.32 2.72 -11.83
C ALA A 51 2.08 1.90 -10.77
N GLY A 52 2.73 2.56 -9.81
CA GLY A 52 3.42 1.86 -8.72
C GLY A 52 2.44 1.19 -7.76
N ILE A 53 1.28 1.81 -7.48
CA ILE A 53 0.20 1.19 -6.72
C ILE A 53 -0.29 -0.08 -7.42
N ARG A 54 -0.56 -0.01 -8.73
CA ARG A 54 -0.99 -1.15 -9.54
C ARG A 54 -0.01 -2.31 -9.50
N ALA A 55 1.28 -2.02 -9.66
CA ALA A 55 2.30 -3.06 -9.63
C ALA A 55 2.27 -3.85 -8.30
N VAL A 56 2.02 -3.17 -7.17
CA VAL A 56 1.90 -3.82 -5.87
C VAL A 56 0.56 -4.56 -5.72
N ALA A 57 -0.55 -3.95 -6.14
CA ALA A 57 -1.88 -4.56 -6.08
C ALA A 57 -1.98 -5.85 -6.90
N GLU A 58 -1.42 -5.89 -8.11
CA GLU A 58 -1.39 -7.08 -8.96
C GLU A 58 -0.49 -8.21 -8.41
N ALA A 59 0.32 -7.93 -7.38
CA ALA A 59 1.27 -8.89 -6.83
C ALA A 59 0.69 -9.75 -5.70
N VAL A 60 -0.47 -9.38 -5.13
CA VAL A 60 -1.04 -9.98 -3.91
C VAL A 60 -2.57 -9.99 -3.96
N ASP A 61 -3.19 -10.87 -3.19
CA ASP A 61 -4.65 -10.99 -3.10
C ASP A 61 -5.25 -10.30 -1.85
N VAL A 62 -4.41 -9.70 -0.98
CA VAL A 62 -4.87 -8.98 0.21
C VAL A 62 -5.20 -7.52 -0.14
N PRO A 63 -6.04 -6.82 0.65
CA PRO A 63 -6.35 -5.42 0.42
C PRO A 63 -5.09 -4.53 0.37
N VAL A 64 -5.03 -3.65 -0.63
CA VAL A 64 -3.95 -2.68 -0.82
C VAL A 64 -4.50 -1.28 -0.62
N ILE A 65 -4.03 -0.58 0.42
CA ILE A 65 -4.49 0.77 0.75
C ILE A 65 -3.45 1.78 0.26
N ALA A 66 -3.77 2.50 -0.82
CA ALA A 66 -2.95 3.61 -1.30
C ALA A 66 -2.93 4.75 -0.26
N ILE A 67 -1.74 5.18 0.15
CA ILE A 67 -1.57 6.20 1.20
C ILE A 67 -0.53 7.26 0.81
N GLY A 68 -0.71 8.48 1.28
CA GLY A 68 0.21 9.60 1.05
C GLY A 68 -0.22 10.48 -0.13
N GLY A 69 -0.58 11.73 0.18
CA GLY A 69 -0.95 12.75 -0.83
C GLY A 69 -2.27 12.48 -1.55
N VAL A 70 -3.10 11.59 -1.02
CA VAL A 70 -4.43 11.25 -1.57
C VAL A 70 -5.41 12.39 -1.30
N THR A 71 -6.16 12.76 -2.33
CA THR A 71 -7.27 13.73 -2.27
C THR A 71 -8.50 13.12 -2.92
N ALA A 72 -9.69 13.64 -2.66
CA ALA A 72 -10.95 13.12 -3.22
C ALA A 72 -10.91 13.00 -4.76
N ALA A 73 -10.26 13.95 -5.44
CA ALA A 73 -10.14 13.95 -6.90
C ALA A 73 -9.26 12.82 -7.47
N ARG A 74 -8.40 12.21 -6.64
CA ARG A 74 -7.45 11.15 -7.02
C ARG A 74 -7.91 9.75 -6.61
N VAL A 75 -9.02 9.63 -5.87
CA VAL A 75 -9.49 8.33 -5.38
C VAL A 75 -9.84 7.40 -6.54
N ALA A 76 -10.53 7.90 -7.56
CA ALA A 76 -10.98 7.08 -8.68
C ALA A 76 -9.81 6.41 -9.44
N GLU A 77 -8.70 7.11 -9.65
CA GLU A 77 -7.52 6.54 -10.33
C GLU A 77 -6.78 5.50 -9.49
N LEU A 78 -6.77 5.65 -8.16
CA LEU A 78 -6.18 4.67 -7.24
C LEU A 78 -7.02 3.39 -7.16
N LEU A 79 -8.35 3.52 -7.08
CA LEU A 79 -9.26 2.37 -7.14
C LEU A 79 -9.11 1.63 -8.47
N ALA A 80 -9.01 2.37 -9.59
CA ALA A 80 -8.75 1.77 -10.90
C ALA A 80 -7.36 1.11 -11.01
N ALA A 81 -6.42 1.45 -10.12
CA ALA A 81 -5.12 0.80 -9.99
C ALA A 81 -5.16 -0.44 -9.06
N GLY A 82 -6.30 -0.78 -8.46
CA GLY A 82 -6.45 -1.96 -7.61
C GLY A 82 -6.16 -1.72 -6.12
N ALA A 83 -6.13 -0.46 -5.69
CA ALA A 83 -6.25 -0.12 -4.27
C ALA A 83 -7.70 -0.31 -3.76
#